data_AF-A0A5E4PEV1-F1
#
_entry.id   AF-A0A5E4PEV1-F1
#
_cell.length_a   1.000
_cell.length_b   1.000
_cell.length_c   1.000
_cell.angle_alpha   90.00
_cell.angle_beta   90.00
_cell.angle_gamma   90.00
#
_symmetry.space_group_name_H-M   'P 1'
#
loop_
_entity.id
_entity.type
_entity.pdbx_description
1 polymer ?
#
loop_
_entity_poly.entity_id
_entity_poly.type
_entity_poly.pdbx_seq_one_letter_code
_entity_poly.pdbx_strand_id
1 'polypeptide(L)'
;MFDWMMEQLVNKVRLNLASNINLKNIFFITAMTAWLIHPAHATVSHHAARTTHSTTAIKTVKQTKTSKTVKTVKSANRHTSGKIRQASSQKKKTASTKTAKKQSKKTTARKYAVRKKTVKLSHKQKTAAVSRLTAHQKVSKPTTKIDVANVSRSHMPSYLLSTIEKNLVNFVRNTVAGIRYTAYKLGGTRIDENRGIYVVDCSSYVDHILKTIYPRAYSSLTNWSGTEKPTTTDYYQYFTNLSDDAKHWNTIEDVEELRPGDILVFRYKNRRGAETGGHVMIVMDKPTREGDTFKVRIADAASTGHSKDTRMPHSSGIGIGTMLLRVNPKTFQPYAYAWKIGSRWESNVNFAMARPIDLS
;
A
#
# COMPACT_ATOMS: atom_id res chain seq x y z
N MET A 1 16.45 13.79 42.64
CA MET A 1 15.10 13.22 42.42
C MET A 1 15.06 12.26 41.23
N PHE A 2 15.70 12.60 40.10
CA PHE A 2 15.77 11.72 38.92
C PHE A 2 16.64 10.46 39.15
N ASP A 3 17.78 10.58 39.83
CA ASP A 3 18.65 9.43 40.11
C ASP A 3 18.02 8.41 41.06
N TRP A 4 17.28 8.87 42.08
CA TRP A 4 16.53 7.98 42.97
C TRP A 4 15.44 7.20 42.23
N MET A 5 14.79 7.82 41.24
CA MET A 5 13.77 7.18 40.42
C MET A 5 14.37 6.14 39.46
N MET A 6 15.58 6.37 38.95
CA MET A 6 16.31 5.42 38.11
C MET A 6 16.82 4.22 38.91
N GLU A 7 17.24 4.43 40.15
CA GLU A 7 17.68 3.34 41.04
C GLU A 7 16.52 2.40 41.41
N GLN A 8 15.31 2.96 41.64
CA GLN A 8 14.10 2.16 41.86
C GLN A 8 13.69 1.37 40.61
N LEU A 9 13.89 1.93 39.41
CA LEU A 9 13.58 1.23 38.15
C LEU A 9 14.55 0.06 37.90
N VAL A 10 15.85 0.24 38.16
CA VAL A 10 16.87 -0.80 38.02
C VAL A 10 16.66 -1.95 39.02
N ASN A 11 16.30 -1.63 40.27
CA ASN A 11 16.03 -2.65 41.29
C ASN A 11 14.75 -3.44 41.00
N LYS A 12 13.72 -2.80 40.40
CA LYS A 12 12.48 -3.48 39.99
C LYS A 12 12.68 -4.41 38.78
N VAL A 13 13.64 -4.11 37.90
CA VAL A 13 14.03 -4.99 36.79
C VAL A 13 14.89 -6.17 37.30
N ARG A 14 15.80 -5.94 38.25
CA ARG A 14 16.59 -7.02 38.87
C ARG A 14 15.75 -8.05 39.62
N LEU A 15 14.72 -7.62 40.34
CA LEU A 15 13.84 -8.54 41.09
C LEU A 15 12.93 -9.37 40.18
N ASN A 16 12.55 -8.87 39.00
CA ASN A 16 11.73 -9.61 38.03
C ASN A 16 12.52 -10.62 37.18
N LEU A 17 13.84 -10.48 37.07
CA LEU A 17 14.68 -11.49 36.39
C LEU A 17 15.03 -12.69 37.29
N ALA A 18 14.91 -12.57 38.61
CA ALA A 18 15.24 -13.65 39.54
C ALA A 18 14.08 -14.65 39.76
N SER A 19 12.86 -14.36 39.33
CA SER A 19 11.68 -15.19 39.61
C SER A 19 11.22 -16.09 38.45
N ASN A 20 11.99 -16.21 37.37
CA ASN A 20 11.57 -16.95 36.17
C ASN A 20 12.70 -17.73 35.47
N ILE A 21 13.54 -18.42 36.25
CA ILE A 21 14.50 -19.39 35.70
C ILE A 21 14.19 -20.78 36.25
N ASN A 22 13.62 -21.62 35.39
CA ASN A 22 13.38 -23.05 35.63
C ASN A 22 14.71 -23.81 35.44
N LEU A 23 15.27 -24.30 36.54
CA LEU A 23 16.59 -24.92 36.70
C LEU A 23 16.73 -26.34 36.11
N LYS A 24 16.28 -26.60 34.87
CA LYS A 24 16.37 -27.96 34.29
C LYS A 24 17.17 -28.14 33.00
N ASN A 25 17.82 -27.11 32.46
CA ASN A 25 18.71 -27.30 31.30
C ASN A 25 19.99 -26.44 31.40
N ILE A 26 20.88 -26.81 32.33
CA ILE A 26 22.27 -26.31 32.35
C ILE A 26 23.20 -27.52 32.37
N PHE A 27 23.41 -28.10 31.20
CA PHE A 27 24.63 -28.82 30.84
C PHE A 27 24.81 -28.57 29.34
N PHE A 28 26.04 -28.25 28.94
CA PHE A 28 26.46 -27.67 27.65
C PHE A 28 26.35 -26.14 27.56
N ILE A 29 27.40 -25.46 28.02
CA ILE A 29 28.33 -24.66 27.20
C ILE A 29 29.35 -24.06 28.19
N THR A 30 30.50 -24.71 28.30
CA THR A 30 31.69 -24.17 28.97
C THR A 30 32.88 -24.46 28.07
N ALA A 31 33.24 -23.49 27.23
CA ALA A 31 34.59 -23.31 26.70
C ALA A 31 34.65 -22.02 25.87
N MET A 32 35.80 -21.34 25.93
CA MET A 32 36.20 -20.14 25.20
C MET A 32 36.02 -18.80 25.92
N THR A 33 36.83 -18.60 26.96
CA THR A 33 37.44 -17.30 27.25
C THR A 33 38.93 -17.49 27.55
N ALA A 34 39.78 -17.24 26.56
CA ALA A 34 41.21 -16.94 26.72
C ALA A 34 41.76 -16.41 25.38
N TRP A 35 42.75 -15.51 25.45
CA TRP A 35 43.45 -14.78 24.36
C TRP A 35 42.71 -13.54 23.81
N LEU A 36 43.22 -12.30 23.84
CA LEU A 36 44.59 -11.77 23.84
C LEU A 36 44.68 -10.43 24.58
N ILE A 37 45.70 -10.27 25.42
CA ILE A 37 46.37 -9.00 25.74
C ILE A 37 47.81 -9.18 25.25
N HIS A 38 48.33 -8.26 24.43
CA HIS A 38 49.74 -7.81 24.43
C HIS A 38 49.85 -6.46 23.68
N PRO A 39 50.66 -5.51 24.19
CA PRO A 39 50.94 -4.21 23.56
C PRO A 39 52.23 -4.27 22.72
N ALA A 40 52.39 -3.36 21.75
CA ALA A 40 53.68 -3.09 21.12
C ALA A 40 53.86 -1.61 20.80
N HIS A 41 55.03 -1.11 21.20
CA HIS A 41 55.51 0.26 21.10
C HIS A 41 56.10 0.59 19.71
N ALA A 42 55.98 1.89 19.38
CA ALA A 42 56.95 2.79 18.72
C ALA A 42 57.42 2.53 17.28
N THR A 43 57.31 3.56 16.44
CA THR A 43 58.48 4.34 15.97
C THR A 43 58.06 5.65 15.27
N VAL A 44 58.81 6.69 15.58
CA VAL A 44 58.75 8.05 15.05
C VAL A 44 59.56 8.13 13.75
N SER A 45 59.10 8.92 12.78
CA SER A 45 59.96 9.45 11.72
C SER A 45 59.42 10.81 11.24
N HIS A 46 60.30 11.79 11.27
CA HIS A 46 60.10 13.19 10.89
C HIS A 46 60.01 13.35 9.36
N HIS A 47 59.12 14.24 8.90
CA HIS A 47 59.51 15.18 7.84
C HIS A 47 58.70 16.49 7.91
N ALA A 48 59.44 17.58 7.82
CA ALA A 48 59.02 18.96 8.02
C ALA A 48 58.49 19.64 6.73
N ALA A 49 57.90 20.83 6.96
CA ALA A 49 57.51 21.90 6.04
C ALA A 49 56.23 21.65 5.21
N ARG A 50 55.26 22.56 5.15
CA ARG A 50 55.40 24.00 4.84
C ARG A 50 54.12 24.73 5.26
N THR A 51 54.31 25.87 5.92
CA THR A 51 53.29 26.87 6.25
C THR A 51 52.87 27.67 5.01
N THR A 52 51.57 27.85 4.80
CA THR A 52 51.00 29.07 4.20
C THR A 52 49.68 29.42 4.88
N HIS A 53 49.65 30.64 5.42
CA HIS A 53 48.46 31.29 5.98
C HIS A 53 47.46 31.64 4.88
N SER A 54 46.17 31.44 5.13
CA SER A 54 45.12 32.26 4.51
C SER A 54 43.95 32.44 5.48
N THR A 55 43.99 33.56 6.19
CA THR A 55 42.88 34.19 6.89
C THR A 55 41.81 34.61 5.90
N THR A 56 40.61 34.04 6.00
CA THR A 56 39.40 34.63 5.37
C THR A 56 38.39 34.98 6.45
N ALA A 57 38.03 36.26 6.44
CA ALA A 57 37.23 36.97 7.43
C ALA A 57 35.77 36.48 7.50
N ILE A 58 35.29 36.39 8.73
CA ILE A 58 33.88 36.24 9.09
C ILE A 58 33.20 37.60 8.88
N LYS A 59 32.34 37.72 7.86
CA LYS A 59 31.43 38.87 7.71
C LYS A 59 30.15 38.61 8.51
N THR A 60 30.04 39.30 9.65
CA THR A 60 28.82 39.43 10.45
C THR A 60 27.80 40.28 9.70
N VAL A 61 26.67 39.69 9.29
CA VAL A 61 25.53 40.44 8.74
C VAL A 61 24.58 40.81 9.89
N LYS A 62 24.51 42.11 10.19
CA LYS A 62 23.51 42.72 11.08
C LYS A 62 22.11 42.56 10.46
N GLN A 63 21.21 41.88 11.17
CA GLN A 63 19.77 41.96 10.91
C GLN A 63 19.19 43.18 11.64
N THR A 64 18.75 44.17 10.87
CA THR A 64 17.94 45.29 11.37
C THR A 64 16.47 44.90 11.37
N LYS A 65 15.84 45.07 12.54
CA LYS A 65 14.40 45.01 12.76
C LYS A 65 13.75 46.24 12.11
N THR A 66 12.67 46.04 11.36
CA THR A 66 11.68 47.10 11.11
C THR A 66 10.28 46.55 11.37
N SER A 67 9.68 47.09 12.42
CA SER A 67 8.28 46.94 12.78
C SER A 67 7.43 47.86 11.90
N LYS A 68 6.35 47.35 11.32
CA LYS A 68 5.24 48.17 10.81
C LYS A 68 3.91 47.57 11.24
N THR A 69 3.35 48.15 12.29
CA THR A 69 1.91 48.22 12.56
C THR A 69 1.25 49.12 11.51
N VAL A 70 0.01 48.81 11.09
CA VAL A 70 -1.11 49.78 10.97
C VAL A 70 -2.33 49.17 10.24
N LYS A 71 -3.45 49.19 10.99
CA LYS A 71 -4.87 49.42 10.65
C LYS A 71 -5.68 48.44 9.80
N THR A 72 -6.53 47.73 10.55
CA THR A 72 -7.94 47.42 10.32
C THR A 72 -8.75 48.57 9.70
N VAL A 73 -9.56 48.26 8.67
CA VAL A 73 -10.77 49.02 8.31
C VAL A 73 -11.90 48.03 7.99
N LYS A 74 -13.07 48.27 8.60
CA LYS A 74 -14.36 47.59 8.42
C LYS A 74 -15.23 48.35 7.39
N SER A 75 -16.26 47.64 6.91
CA SER A 75 -17.50 48.12 6.26
C SER A 75 -17.39 48.44 4.77
N ALA A 76 -18.42 48.34 3.92
CA ALA A 76 -19.74 47.71 3.94
C ALA A 76 -20.32 47.83 2.50
N ASN A 77 -21.35 47.02 2.23
CA ASN A 77 -22.27 47.02 1.08
C ASN A 77 -22.46 48.33 0.29
N ARG A 78 -22.61 48.20 -1.04
CA ARG A 78 -23.77 48.73 -1.78
C ARG A 78 -23.95 48.12 -3.17
N HIS A 79 -25.18 47.69 -3.43
CA HIS A 79 -25.80 47.49 -4.74
C HIS A 79 -25.70 48.76 -5.60
N THR A 80 -25.59 48.60 -6.94
CA THR A 80 -26.61 49.06 -7.89
C THR A 80 -26.33 48.57 -9.33
N SER A 81 -27.45 48.24 -9.97
CA SER A 81 -27.74 47.94 -11.36
C SER A 81 -27.30 48.96 -12.42
N GLY A 82 -27.09 48.49 -13.65
CA GLY A 82 -27.75 49.10 -14.81
C GLY A 82 -26.90 49.45 -16.04
N LYS A 83 -27.45 49.06 -17.21
CA LYS A 83 -27.28 49.60 -18.58
C LYS A 83 -26.12 49.11 -19.47
N ILE A 84 -26.47 48.10 -20.27
CA ILE A 84 -26.65 48.16 -21.75
C ILE A 84 -25.99 49.35 -22.47
N ARG A 85 -25.08 49.03 -23.40
CA ARG A 85 -24.99 49.69 -24.72
C ARG A 85 -24.34 48.76 -25.75
N GLN A 86 -25.11 48.50 -26.81
CA GLN A 86 -24.70 47.90 -28.08
C GLN A 86 -24.03 48.95 -29.00
N ALA A 87 -23.53 48.44 -30.13
CA ALA A 87 -23.01 49.10 -31.34
C ALA A 87 -21.48 49.33 -31.32
N SER A 88 -20.72 49.14 -32.39
CA SER A 88 -20.94 48.56 -33.73
C SER A 88 -19.58 48.59 -34.46
N SER A 89 -19.39 47.67 -35.41
CA SER A 89 -18.56 47.81 -36.62
C SER A 89 -17.07 48.22 -36.50
N GLN A 90 -16.16 47.38 -36.99
CA GLN A 90 -15.48 47.67 -38.26
C GLN A 90 -14.61 46.48 -38.74
N LYS A 91 -14.91 46.07 -39.98
CA LYS A 91 -14.05 45.25 -40.86
C LYS A 91 -12.69 45.93 -41.06
N LYS A 92 -11.61 45.15 -41.04
CA LYS A 92 -10.50 45.38 -41.99
C LYS A 92 -9.84 44.05 -42.38
N LYS A 93 -10.00 43.73 -43.67
CA LYS A 93 -9.25 42.71 -44.40
C LYS A 93 -7.86 43.26 -44.71
N THR A 94 -6.82 42.45 -44.54
CA THR A 94 -5.60 42.52 -45.35
C THR A 94 -5.06 41.11 -45.52
N ALA A 95 -5.07 40.64 -46.76
CA ALA A 95 -4.29 39.51 -47.23
C ALA A 95 -2.89 40.02 -47.62
N SER A 96 -1.85 39.19 -47.46
CA SER A 96 -1.06 38.67 -48.59
C SER A 96 0.18 37.92 -48.11
N THR A 97 0.40 36.72 -48.70
CA THR A 97 1.65 36.16 -49.28
C THR A 97 2.95 36.14 -48.44
N LYS A 98 3.86 35.15 -48.48
CA LYS A 98 4.21 34.08 -49.44
C LYS A 98 5.38 33.24 -48.84
N THR A 99 5.50 31.96 -49.24
CA THR A 99 6.76 31.13 -49.41
C THR A 99 7.69 30.86 -48.20
N ALA A 100 8.45 29.76 -48.06
CA ALA A 100 8.62 28.47 -48.75
C ALA A 100 9.57 27.55 -47.92
N LYS A 101 9.41 26.22 -48.08
CA LYS A 101 10.41 25.11 -48.11
C LYS A 101 11.56 25.00 -47.07
N LYS A 102 11.59 23.88 -46.33
CA LYS A 102 12.62 22.79 -46.39
C LYS A 102 12.32 21.71 -45.34
N GLN A 103 11.96 20.49 -45.73
CA GLN A 103 12.84 19.29 -45.74
C GLN A 103 13.51 18.94 -44.40
N SER A 104 13.05 17.89 -43.73
CA SER A 104 13.93 16.92 -43.08
C SER A 104 13.32 15.51 -43.11
N LYS A 105 14.19 14.51 -43.23
CA LYS A 105 13.95 13.12 -43.62
C LYS A 105 13.70 12.21 -42.40
N LYS A 106 12.81 11.22 -42.62
CA LYS A 106 12.82 9.79 -42.21
C LYS A 106 13.80 9.34 -41.12
N THR A 107 13.26 8.60 -40.13
CA THR A 107 13.46 7.17 -39.73
C THR A 107 12.93 7.03 -38.27
N THR A 108 12.26 6.00 -37.76
CA THR A 108 12.04 4.58 -38.12
C THR A 108 10.75 4.12 -37.40
N ALA A 109 9.73 3.65 -38.14
CA ALA A 109 8.55 3.02 -37.55
C ALA A 109 8.78 1.51 -37.44
N ARG A 110 8.79 1.00 -36.20
CA ARG A 110 9.01 -0.42 -35.89
C ARG A 110 7.70 -1.19 -36.08
N LYS A 111 7.74 -2.10 -37.05
CA LYS A 111 6.76 -3.16 -37.35
C LYS A 111 6.40 -3.95 -36.10
N TYR A 112 5.12 -4.20 -35.82
CA TYR A 112 4.62 -5.49 -35.33
C TYR A 112 3.12 -5.58 -35.66
N ALA A 113 2.81 -6.39 -36.67
CA ALA A 113 1.46 -6.76 -37.04
C ALA A 113 1.42 -8.29 -37.19
N VAL A 114 0.43 -8.88 -36.52
CA VAL A 114 -0.30 -10.10 -36.86
C VAL A 114 0.45 -11.44 -36.82
N ARG A 115 0.03 -12.30 -35.87
CA ARG A 115 -0.18 -13.72 -36.17
C ARG A 115 -1.32 -14.31 -35.32
N LYS A 116 -2.54 -14.24 -35.85
CA LYS A 116 -3.62 -15.18 -35.51
C LYS A 116 -3.38 -16.44 -36.34
N LYS A 117 -3.29 -17.61 -35.69
CA LYS A 117 -3.56 -18.90 -36.36
C LYS A 117 -4.37 -19.79 -35.42
N THR A 118 -5.63 -19.91 -35.79
CA THR A 118 -6.54 -21.01 -35.47
C THR A 118 -6.10 -22.23 -36.28
N VAL A 119 -5.92 -23.40 -35.66
CA VAL A 119 -6.08 -24.71 -36.33
C VAL A 119 -6.74 -25.68 -35.37
N LYS A 120 -7.80 -26.30 -35.90
CA LYS A 120 -8.70 -27.29 -35.31
C LYS A 120 -8.07 -28.70 -35.25
N LEU A 121 -8.56 -29.49 -34.28
CA LEU A 121 -8.90 -30.92 -34.33
C LEU A 121 -8.00 -31.90 -35.10
N SER A 122 -7.52 -32.92 -34.40
CA SER A 122 -7.70 -34.31 -34.86
C SER A 122 -7.90 -35.27 -33.69
N HIS A 123 -8.99 -36.03 -33.77
CA HIS A 123 -9.20 -37.27 -33.04
C HIS A 123 -8.30 -38.36 -33.63
N LYS A 124 -7.71 -39.22 -32.79
CA LYS A 124 -7.55 -40.63 -33.16
C LYS A 124 -7.60 -41.55 -31.93
N GLN A 125 -8.59 -42.42 -32.00
CA GLN A 125 -8.87 -43.54 -31.11
C GLN A 125 -7.67 -44.50 -30.99
N LYS A 126 -7.45 -45.05 -29.80
CA LYS A 126 -7.11 -46.46 -29.64
C LYS A 126 -7.88 -47.05 -28.45
N THR A 127 -8.59 -48.10 -28.79
CA THR A 127 -9.46 -48.96 -28.00
C THR A 127 -8.67 -50.02 -27.22
N ALA A 128 -9.27 -50.45 -26.09
CA ALA A 128 -9.32 -51.82 -25.55
C ALA A 128 -7.99 -52.49 -25.15
N ALA A 129 -7.88 -53.33 -24.14
CA ALA A 129 -8.75 -53.87 -23.08
C ALA A 129 -7.80 -54.60 -22.10
N VAL A 130 -8.26 -54.93 -20.89
CA VAL A 130 -8.07 -56.23 -20.18
C VAL A 130 -8.58 -56.07 -18.74
N SER A 131 -9.83 -56.50 -18.55
CA SER A 131 -10.37 -57.39 -17.49
C SER A 131 -9.33 -57.98 -16.50
N ARG A 132 -9.56 -58.28 -15.22
CA ARG A 132 -10.77 -58.68 -14.46
C ARG A 132 -10.33 -58.94 -13.00
N LEU A 133 -11.30 -58.80 -12.07
CA LEU A 133 -11.47 -59.53 -10.78
C LEU A 133 -10.44 -59.23 -9.67
N THR A 134 -10.86 -58.76 -8.51
CA THR A 134 -11.59 -59.58 -7.53
C THR A 134 -12.52 -58.75 -6.64
N ALA A 135 -13.65 -59.35 -6.29
CA ALA A 135 -14.64 -58.87 -5.34
C ALA A 135 -14.25 -59.26 -3.91
N HIS A 136 -14.58 -58.44 -2.90
CA HIS A 136 -15.21 -58.89 -1.65
C HIS A 136 -15.72 -57.71 -0.78
N GLN A 137 -16.93 -57.93 -0.24
CA GLN A 137 -17.48 -57.44 1.03
C GLN A 137 -17.94 -55.97 1.22
N LYS A 138 -19.18 -55.78 0.77
CA LYS A 138 -20.33 -55.18 1.47
C LYS A 138 -20.18 -54.94 3.00
N VAL A 139 -20.14 -53.67 3.43
CA VAL A 139 -20.70 -53.20 4.71
C VAL A 139 -21.43 -51.88 4.44
N SER A 140 -22.75 -51.88 4.59
CA SER A 140 -23.64 -50.75 4.43
C SER A 140 -23.59 -49.82 5.65
N LYS A 141 -23.20 -48.55 5.45
CA LYS A 141 -23.49 -47.43 6.36
C LYS A 141 -24.46 -46.47 5.65
N PRO A 142 -25.43 -45.88 6.35
CA PRO A 142 -26.39 -44.97 5.73
C PRO A 142 -25.67 -43.67 5.33
N THR A 143 -25.41 -43.53 4.04
CA THR A 143 -24.95 -42.26 3.45
C THR A 143 -26.18 -41.40 3.21
N THR A 144 -26.45 -40.48 4.13
CA THR A 144 -27.30 -39.33 3.83
C THR A 144 -26.61 -38.55 2.71
N LYS A 145 -27.09 -38.73 1.48
CA LYS A 145 -26.70 -37.89 0.36
C LYS A 145 -27.27 -36.50 0.61
N ILE A 146 -26.46 -35.63 1.20
CA ILE A 146 -26.70 -34.19 1.13
C ILE A 146 -26.31 -33.79 -0.28
N ASP A 147 -27.31 -33.49 -1.11
CA ASP A 147 -27.09 -32.83 -2.39
C ASP A 147 -26.51 -31.42 -2.12
N VAL A 148 -25.18 -31.29 -2.18
CA VAL A 148 -24.44 -30.02 -1.95
C VAL A 148 -24.59 -29.06 -3.14
N ALA A 149 -25.44 -29.36 -4.12
CA ALA A 149 -25.59 -28.55 -5.33
C ALA A 149 -26.51 -27.33 -5.16
N ASN A 150 -27.16 -27.11 -4.00
CA ASN A 150 -28.16 -26.05 -3.86
C ASN A 150 -28.20 -25.34 -2.51
N VAL A 151 -27.06 -25.27 -1.79
CA VAL A 151 -26.95 -24.36 -0.65
C VAL A 151 -26.78 -22.94 -1.19
N SER A 152 -27.87 -22.18 -1.16
CA SER A 152 -27.93 -20.75 -1.49
C SER A 152 -26.76 -20.00 -0.84
N ARG A 153 -25.93 -19.35 -1.67
CA ARG A 153 -24.75 -18.53 -1.32
C ARG A 153 -25.06 -17.31 -0.42
N SER A 154 -26.26 -17.20 0.14
CA SER A 154 -26.74 -16.01 0.86
C SER A 154 -26.60 -16.08 2.40
N HIS A 155 -26.19 -17.21 2.98
CA HIS A 155 -26.24 -17.38 4.44
C HIS A 155 -24.95 -17.95 5.02
N MET A 156 -23.84 -17.21 4.89
CA MET A 156 -22.79 -17.33 5.89
C MET A 156 -23.23 -16.61 7.16
N PRO A 157 -23.20 -17.26 8.34
CA PRO A 157 -23.58 -16.60 9.58
C PRO A 157 -22.70 -15.37 9.85
N SER A 158 -23.33 -14.24 10.17
CA SER A 158 -22.66 -12.95 10.43
C SER A 158 -21.54 -13.04 11.47
N TYR A 159 -21.61 -13.99 12.41
CA TYR A 159 -20.58 -14.20 13.43
C TYR A 159 -19.24 -14.72 12.86
N LEU A 160 -19.25 -15.59 11.85
CA LEU A 160 -18.02 -16.11 11.22
C LEU A 160 -17.31 -15.02 10.43
N LEU A 161 -18.05 -14.24 9.64
CA LEU A 161 -17.51 -13.08 8.93
C LEU A 161 -16.91 -12.06 9.90
N SER A 162 -17.59 -11.79 11.02
CA SER A 162 -17.06 -10.87 12.03
C SER A 162 -15.75 -11.37 12.66
N THR A 163 -15.56 -12.68 12.80
CA THR A 163 -14.35 -13.26 13.41
C THR A 163 -13.18 -13.18 12.45
N ILE A 164 -13.43 -13.45 11.17
CA ILE A 164 -12.43 -13.38 10.11
C ILE A 164 -11.99 -11.93 9.85
N GLU A 165 -12.92 -10.97 9.75
CA GLU A 165 -12.60 -9.54 9.63
C GLU A 165 -11.76 -9.07 10.84
N LYS A 166 -12.13 -9.50 12.06
CA LYS A 166 -11.34 -9.23 13.26
C LYS A 166 -9.94 -9.82 13.18
N ASN A 167 -9.75 -11.00 12.61
CA ASN A 167 -8.43 -11.64 12.53
C ASN A 167 -7.45 -10.83 11.68
N LEU A 168 -7.82 -10.41 10.47
CA LEU A 168 -6.93 -9.60 9.63
C LEU A 168 -6.65 -8.24 10.30
N VAL A 169 -7.69 -7.56 10.78
CA VAL A 169 -7.53 -6.24 11.40
C VAL A 169 -6.68 -6.31 12.67
N ASN A 170 -6.85 -7.34 13.49
CA ASN A 170 -6.03 -7.58 14.67
C ASN A 170 -4.60 -7.91 14.28
N PHE A 171 -4.38 -8.72 13.25
CA PHE A 171 -3.04 -8.99 12.72
C PHE A 171 -2.34 -7.68 12.35
N VAL A 172 -3.01 -6.82 11.55
CA VAL A 172 -2.47 -5.51 11.16
C VAL A 172 -2.17 -4.62 12.37
N ARG A 173 -3.10 -4.54 13.33
CA ARG A 173 -2.89 -3.73 14.56
C ARG A 173 -1.70 -4.24 15.37
N ASN A 174 -1.57 -5.57 15.50
CA ASN A 174 -0.45 -6.19 16.21
C ASN A 174 0.87 -5.97 15.47
N THR A 175 0.89 -6.11 14.14
CA THR A 175 2.05 -5.77 13.32
C THR A 175 2.48 -4.34 13.59
N VAL A 176 1.57 -3.37 13.47
CA VAL A 176 1.88 -1.94 13.67
C VAL A 176 2.34 -1.64 15.09
N ALA A 177 1.71 -2.23 16.11
CA ALA A 177 2.12 -2.08 17.50
C ALA A 177 3.50 -2.69 17.79
N GLY A 178 3.91 -3.72 17.04
CA GLY A 178 5.21 -4.39 17.16
C GLY A 178 6.34 -3.76 16.34
N ILE A 179 6.08 -2.75 15.50
CA ILE A 179 7.11 -2.12 14.68
C ILE A 179 8.16 -1.44 15.56
N ARG A 180 9.43 -1.83 15.36
CA ARG A 180 10.60 -1.13 15.90
C ARG A 180 11.30 -0.29 14.85
N TYR A 181 11.25 -0.74 13.59
CA TYR A 181 11.77 0.02 12.45
C TYR A 181 10.93 -0.28 11.22
N THR A 182 10.50 0.76 10.53
CA THR A 182 9.87 0.62 9.22
C THR A 182 10.33 1.69 8.25
N ALA A 183 10.43 1.34 6.98
CA ALA A 183 10.73 2.26 5.90
C ALA A 183 10.03 1.80 4.61
N TYR A 184 9.53 2.75 3.84
CA TYR A 184 9.00 2.46 2.52
C TYR A 184 10.14 2.37 1.52
N LYS A 185 10.19 1.28 0.76
CA LYS A 185 11.15 1.10 -0.32
C LYS A 185 10.47 0.41 -1.48
N LEU A 186 10.46 1.04 -2.66
CA LEU A 186 9.94 0.43 -3.88
C LEU A 186 10.66 -0.89 -4.18
N GLY A 187 9.90 -1.99 -4.37
CA GLY A 187 10.44 -3.35 -4.50
C GLY A 187 10.98 -3.95 -3.21
N GLY A 188 10.80 -3.28 -2.07
CA GLY A 188 11.23 -3.75 -0.76
C GLY A 188 10.39 -4.96 -0.32
N THR A 189 11.05 -6.00 0.18
CA THR A 189 10.41 -7.26 0.62
C THR A 189 10.95 -7.74 1.97
N ARG A 190 11.73 -6.90 2.66
CA ARG A 190 12.39 -7.31 3.90
C ARG A 190 11.42 -7.21 5.06
N ILE A 191 11.08 -8.36 5.62
CA ILE A 191 10.23 -8.50 6.80
C ILE A 191 10.97 -9.38 7.81
N ASP A 192 11.11 -8.87 9.03
CA ASP A 192 11.63 -9.60 10.18
C ASP A 192 10.72 -9.29 11.36
N GLU A 193 9.70 -10.12 11.53
CA GLU A 193 8.64 -9.94 12.52
C GLU A 193 9.19 -10.01 13.95
N ASN A 194 10.14 -10.93 14.19
CA ASN A 194 10.77 -11.13 15.50
C ASN A 194 11.47 -9.87 16.00
N ARG A 195 12.10 -9.11 15.09
CA ARG A 195 12.75 -7.84 15.41
C ARG A 195 11.87 -6.61 15.15
N GLY A 196 10.65 -6.78 14.62
CA GLY A 196 9.77 -5.68 14.25
C GLY A 196 10.35 -4.78 13.14
N ILE A 197 11.06 -5.36 12.17
CA ILE A 197 11.74 -4.63 11.09
C ILE A 197 11.02 -4.87 9.76
N TYR A 198 10.54 -3.79 9.13
CA TYR A 198 9.80 -3.85 7.87
C TYR A 198 10.35 -2.83 6.86
N VAL A 199 11.02 -3.29 5.80
CA VAL A 199 11.46 -2.47 4.67
C VAL A 199 10.79 -2.98 3.40
N VAL A 200 9.63 -2.42 3.12
CA VAL A 200 8.66 -2.95 2.15
C VAL A 200 8.08 -1.86 1.25
N ASP A 201 7.53 -2.26 0.11
CA ASP A 201 6.54 -1.42 -0.61
C ASP A 201 5.10 -1.78 -0.22
N CYS A 202 4.14 -1.07 -0.81
CA CYS A 202 2.72 -1.23 -0.49
C CYS A 202 2.20 -2.64 -0.83
N SER A 203 2.55 -3.16 -2.00
CA SER A 203 2.20 -4.52 -2.41
C SER A 203 2.80 -5.56 -1.48
N SER A 204 4.10 -5.48 -1.20
CA SER A 204 4.79 -6.49 -0.37
C SER A 204 4.27 -6.53 1.06
N TYR A 205 3.78 -5.41 1.58
CA TYR A 205 3.10 -5.36 2.87
C TYR A 205 1.74 -6.09 2.82
N VAL A 206 0.92 -5.81 1.81
CA VAL A 206 -0.39 -6.46 1.63
C VAL A 206 -0.24 -7.95 1.32
N ASP A 207 0.73 -8.32 0.48
CA ASP A 207 1.09 -9.70 0.16
C ASP A 207 1.39 -10.51 1.42
N HIS A 208 2.21 -9.96 2.32
CA HIS A 208 2.57 -10.61 3.57
C HIS A 208 1.34 -10.89 4.46
N ILE A 209 0.42 -9.93 4.55
CA ILE A 209 -0.81 -10.09 5.33
C ILE A 209 -1.73 -11.12 4.68
N LEU A 210 -1.99 -11.01 3.38
CA LEU A 210 -2.85 -11.94 2.67
C LEU A 210 -2.29 -13.36 2.67
N LYS A 211 -0.98 -13.53 2.48
CA LYS A 211 -0.33 -14.84 2.55
C LYS A 211 -0.48 -15.49 3.93
N THR A 212 -0.52 -14.68 4.99
CA THR A 212 -0.63 -15.17 6.36
C THR A 212 -2.07 -15.47 6.76
N ILE A 213 -3.01 -14.57 6.42
CA ILE A 213 -4.39 -14.62 6.91
C ILE A 213 -5.37 -15.23 5.89
N TYR A 214 -5.14 -15.02 4.59
CA TYR A 214 -5.99 -15.52 3.50
C TYR A 214 -5.16 -16.23 2.41
N PRO A 215 -4.42 -17.31 2.74
CA PRO A 215 -3.49 -17.93 1.81
C PRO A 215 -4.14 -18.41 0.51
N ARG A 216 -5.43 -18.80 0.53
CA ARG A 216 -6.17 -19.20 -0.67
C ARG A 216 -6.52 -18.02 -1.58
N ALA A 217 -6.93 -16.90 -1.00
CA ALA A 217 -7.19 -15.66 -1.73
C ALA A 217 -5.88 -15.08 -2.33
N TYR A 218 -4.79 -15.13 -1.56
CA TYR A 218 -3.48 -14.77 -2.07
C TYR A 218 -3.03 -15.67 -3.22
N SER A 219 -3.18 -16.99 -3.06
CA SER A 219 -2.82 -17.96 -4.09
C SER A 219 -3.62 -17.77 -5.38
N SER A 220 -4.91 -17.43 -5.31
CA SER A 220 -5.70 -17.16 -6.52
C SER A 220 -5.21 -15.94 -7.29
N LEU A 221 -4.77 -14.89 -6.58
CA LEU A 221 -4.14 -13.70 -7.18
C LEU A 221 -2.77 -14.03 -7.81
N THR A 222 -1.91 -14.79 -7.13
CA THR A 222 -0.58 -15.16 -7.68
C THR A 222 -0.71 -16.11 -8.86
N ASN A 223 -1.66 -17.04 -8.83
CA ASN A 223 -1.93 -17.96 -9.93
C ASN A 223 -2.48 -17.22 -11.15
N TRP A 224 -3.35 -16.23 -10.95
CA TRP A 224 -3.88 -15.42 -12.04
C TRP A 224 -2.81 -14.52 -12.66
N SER A 225 -2.01 -13.84 -11.83
CA SER A 225 -0.97 -12.91 -12.31
C SER A 225 0.28 -13.62 -12.85
N GLY A 226 0.50 -14.88 -12.49
CA GLY A 226 1.70 -15.64 -12.84
C GLY A 226 2.97 -15.17 -12.12
N THR A 227 2.82 -14.40 -11.03
CA THR A 227 3.94 -13.92 -10.20
C THR A 227 3.67 -14.17 -8.73
N GLU A 228 4.73 -14.51 -7.98
CA GLU A 228 4.67 -14.64 -6.51
C GLU A 228 4.69 -13.28 -5.79
N LYS A 229 4.91 -12.18 -6.53
CA LYS A 229 4.97 -10.80 -6.03
C LYS A 229 4.05 -9.89 -6.85
N PRO A 230 2.72 -9.97 -6.66
CA PRO A 230 1.77 -9.13 -7.37
C PRO A 230 2.02 -7.64 -7.07
N THR A 231 2.12 -6.83 -8.11
CA THR A 231 2.22 -5.38 -8.00
C THR A 231 0.83 -4.73 -7.87
N THR A 232 0.78 -3.43 -7.61
CA THR A 232 -0.51 -2.69 -7.65
C THR A 232 -1.24 -2.79 -8.99
N THR A 233 -0.51 -3.03 -10.09
CA THR A 233 -1.12 -3.31 -11.41
C THR A 233 -1.87 -4.64 -11.38
N ASP A 234 -1.26 -5.67 -10.80
CA ASP A 234 -1.82 -7.02 -10.75
C ASP A 234 -3.04 -7.05 -9.85
N TYR A 235 -2.98 -6.42 -8.67
CA TYR A 235 -4.16 -6.25 -7.79
C TYR A 235 -5.31 -5.57 -8.51
N TYR A 236 -5.05 -4.42 -9.15
CA TYR A 236 -6.09 -3.67 -9.85
C TYR A 236 -6.71 -4.48 -10.98
N GLN A 237 -5.88 -5.05 -11.86
CA GLN A 237 -6.38 -5.83 -12.98
C GLN A 237 -7.13 -7.08 -12.50
N TYR A 238 -6.61 -7.78 -11.50
CA TYR A 238 -7.28 -8.94 -10.93
C TYR A 238 -8.67 -8.57 -10.41
N PHE A 239 -8.79 -7.53 -9.58
CA PHE A 239 -10.07 -7.11 -9.00
C PHE A 239 -11.07 -6.66 -10.07
N THR A 240 -10.62 -5.95 -11.12
CA THR A 240 -11.50 -5.55 -12.23
C THR A 240 -11.95 -6.70 -13.13
N ASN A 241 -11.27 -7.84 -13.08
CA ASN A 241 -11.59 -9.04 -13.88
C ASN A 241 -12.12 -10.20 -13.02
N LEU A 242 -12.44 -9.96 -11.75
CA LEU A 242 -13.10 -10.94 -10.92
C LEU A 242 -14.48 -11.26 -11.51
N SER A 243 -14.77 -12.54 -11.64
CA SER A 243 -16.10 -13.02 -11.99
C SER A 243 -16.99 -13.11 -10.75
N ASP A 244 -18.30 -13.04 -10.94
CA ASP A 244 -19.29 -13.17 -9.85
C ASP A 244 -19.23 -14.53 -9.12
N ASP A 245 -18.58 -15.53 -9.71
CA ASP A 245 -18.38 -16.86 -9.14
C ASP A 245 -16.97 -17.08 -8.53
N ALA A 246 -16.18 -16.01 -8.39
CA ALA A 246 -14.87 -16.07 -7.76
C ALA A 246 -14.95 -16.65 -6.33
N LYS A 247 -14.21 -17.73 -6.08
CA LYS A 247 -14.32 -18.52 -4.85
C LYS A 247 -13.68 -17.89 -3.61
N HIS A 248 -12.73 -16.98 -3.82
CA HIS A 248 -11.85 -16.45 -2.76
C HIS A 248 -11.86 -14.93 -2.67
N TRP A 249 -12.65 -14.27 -3.52
CA TRP A 249 -12.77 -12.83 -3.56
C TRP A 249 -14.19 -12.41 -3.91
N ASN A 250 -14.68 -11.35 -3.27
CA ASN A 250 -15.87 -10.63 -3.70
C ASN A 250 -15.46 -9.23 -4.17
N THR A 251 -15.95 -8.80 -5.33
CA THR A 251 -15.80 -7.42 -5.79
C THR A 251 -16.59 -6.47 -4.91
N ILE A 252 -16.10 -5.23 -4.78
CA ILE A 252 -16.81 -4.14 -4.12
C ILE A 252 -16.77 -2.94 -5.06
N GLU A 253 -17.94 -2.45 -5.43
CA GLU A 253 -18.04 -1.25 -6.28
C GLU A 253 -18.29 0.02 -5.45
N ASP A 254 -18.97 -0.15 -4.32
CA ASP A 254 -19.46 0.93 -3.48
C ASP A 254 -18.55 1.15 -2.25
N VAL A 255 -18.04 2.36 -2.05
CA VAL A 255 -17.25 2.71 -0.87
C VAL A 255 -18.04 2.53 0.43
N GLU A 256 -19.35 2.76 0.42
CA GLU A 256 -20.26 2.52 1.52
C GLU A 256 -20.34 1.03 1.89
N GLU A 257 -20.02 0.10 1.00
CA GLU A 257 -20.02 -1.35 1.28
C GLU A 257 -18.70 -1.87 1.86
N LEU A 258 -17.63 -1.05 1.84
CA LEU A 258 -16.35 -1.41 2.42
C LEU A 258 -16.49 -1.77 3.91
N ARG A 259 -15.67 -2.70 4.34
CA ARG A 259 -15.56 -3.25 5.69
C ARG A 259 -14.10 -3.37 6.09
N PRO A 260 -13.82 -3.45 7.41
CA PRO A 260 -12.48 -3.79 7.88
C PRO A 260 -11.97 -5.09 7.26
N GLY A 261 -10.76 -5.07 6.70
CA GLY A 261 -10.14 -6.20 6.02
C GLY A 261 -10.25 -6.18 4.49
N ASP A 262 -11.07 -5.31 3.91
CA ASP A 262 -11.14 -5.16 2.46
C ASP A 262 -9.86 -4.56 1.89
N ILE A 263 -9.54 -4.92 0.65
CA ILE A 263 -8.40 -4.40 -0.08
C ILE A 263 -8.87 -3.31 -1.04
N LEU A 264 -8.26 -2.14 -0.93
CA LEU A 264 -8.47 -1.03 -1.86
C LEU A 264 -7.18 -0.83 -2.65
N VAL A 265 -7.31 -0.75 -3.97
CA VAL A 265 -6.20 -0.41 -4.87
C VAL A 265 -6.62 0.70 -5.81
N PHE A 266 -5.69 1.61 -6.08
CA PHE A 266 -5.89 2.62 -7.11
C PHE A 266 -4.70 2.74 -8.05
N ARG A 267 -4.97 3.21 -9.27
CA ARG A 267 -4.00 3.39 -10.36
C ARG A 267 -4.00 4.82 -10.87
N TYR A 268 -2.83 5.45 -10.89
CA TYR A 268 -2.66 6.81 -11.41
C TYR A 268 -2.69 6.81 -12.93
N LYS A 269 -3.40 7.77 -13.52
CA LYS A 269 -3.34 8.07 -14.95
C LYS A 269 -2.45 9.27 -15.20
N ASN A 270 -1.56 9.16 -16.18
CA ASN A 270 -0.84 10.31 -16.71
C ASN A 270 -1.77 11.21 -17.54
N ARG A 271 -1.24 12.35 -18.01
CA ARG A 271 -1.99 13.32 -18.85
C ARG A 271 -2.58 12.73 -20.14
N ARG A 272 -2.06 11.59 -20.61
CA ARG A 272 -2.55 10.87 -21.81
C ARG A 272 -3.54 9.76 -21.45
N GLY A 273 -3.92 9.63 -20.17
CA GLY A 273 -4.84 8.61 -19.67
C GLY A 273 -4.19 7.24 -19.40
N ALA A 274 -2.89 7.07 -19.67
CA ALA A 274 -2.21 5.79 -19.44
C ALA A 274 -1.79 5.62 -17.98
N GLU A 275 -1.87 4.40 -17.46
CA GLU A 275 -1.55 4.11 -16.07
C GLU A 275 -0.04 4.12 -15.83
N THR A 276 0.42 4.80 -14.76
CA THR A 276 1.88 4.98 -14.49
C THR A 276 2.35 4.49 -13.13
N GLY A 277 1.43 4.14 -12.25
CA GLY A 277 1.71 3.66 -10.90
C GLY A 277 0.41 3.48 -10.13
N GLY A 278 0.51 3.21 -8.84
CA GLY A 278 -0.67 3.02 -8.00
C GLY A 278 -0.30 2.79 -6.55
N HIS A 279 -1.30 2.46 -5.76
CA HIS A 279 -1.14 2.12 -4.36
C HIS A 279 -2.18 1.08 -3.96
N VAL A 280 -1.80 0.15 -3.10
CA VAL A 280 -2.69 -0.86 -2.52
C VAL A 280 -2.64 -0.75 -1.00
N MET A 281 -3.80 -0.91 -0.37
CA MET A 281 -4.00 -0.66 1.05
C MET A 281 -5.14 -1.54 1.58
N ILE A 282 -5.20 -1.65 2.91
CA ILE A 282 -6.19 -2.44 3.64
C ILE A 282 -7.12 -1.48 4.37
N VAL A 283 -8.43 -1.67 4.24
CA VAL A 283 -9.43 -0.92 4.99
C VAL A 283 -9.44 -1.39 6.45
N MET A 284 -9.37 -0.46 7.39
CA MET A 284 -9.21 -0.77 8.82
C MET A 284 -10.48 -0.55 9.64
N ASP A 285 -11.35 0.35 9.20
CA ASP A 285 -12.62 0.68 9.84
C ASP A 285 -13.72 0.85 8.78
N LYS A 286 -14.99 0.77 9.19
CA LYS A 286 -16.11 1.13 8.32
C LYS A 286 -15.96 2.59 7.87
N PRO A 287 -16.02 2.91 6.56
CA PRO A 287 -15.94 4.28 6.11
C PRO A 287 -17.06 5.15 6.68
N THR A 288 -16.73 6.39 7.05
CA THR A 288 -17.73 7.37 7.52
C THR A 288 -17.97 8.41 6.44
N ARG A 289 -19.24 8.61 6.08
CA ARG A 289 -19.66 9.52 5.02
C ARG A 289 -19.84 10.95 5.52
N GLU A 290 -19.40 11.91 4.71
CA GLU A 290 -19.58 13.34 4.87
C GLU A 290 -19.89 13.96 3.49
N GLY A 291 -21.17 14.10 3.15
CA GLY A 291 -21.61 14.57 1.84
C GLY A 291 -21.31 13.59 0.71
N ASP A 292 -20.52 14.03 -0.28
CA ASP A 292 -20.00 13.23 -1.42
C ASP A 292 -18.63 12.59 -1.14
N THR A 293 -18.19 12.63 0.11
CA THR A 293 -16.87 12.22 0.54
C THR A 293 -16.98 11.17 1.64
N PHE A 294 -16.09 10.18 1.61
CA PHE A 294 -15.91 9.20 2.67
C PHE A 294 -14.52 9.37 3.31
N LYS A 295 -14.48 9.35 4.64
CA LYS A 295 -13.25 9.14 5.40
C LYS A 295 -13.01 7.63 5.50
N VAL A 296 -11.87 7.19 5.00
CA VAL A 296 -11.48 5.77 5.02
C VAL A 296 -10.22 5.63 5.85
N ARG A 297 -10.31 4.84 6.93
CA ARG A 297 -9.15 4.44 7.70
C ARG A 297 -8.49 3.26 7.01
N ILE A 298 -7.20 3.38 6.70
CA ILE A 298 -6.47 2.37 5.93
C ILE A 298 -5.13 2.05 6.59
N ALA A 299 -4.63 0.84 6.36
CA ALA A 299 -3.26 0.44 6.64
C ALA A 299 -2.52 0.19 5.32
N ASP A 300 -1.30 0.68 5.24
CA ASP A 300 -0.48 0.57 4.04
C ASP A 300 1.01 0.68 4.37
N ALA A 301 1.88 0.57 3.36
CA ALA A 301 3.26 1.02 3.43
C ALA A 301 3.48 2.14 2.40
N ALA A 302 3.93 3.32 2.84
CA ALA A 302 4.04 4.49 1.98
C ALA A 302 5.20 5.42 2.34
N SER A 303 5.59 6.29 1.39
CA SER A 303 6.63 7.30 1.58
C SER A 303 6.22 8.42 2.54
N THR A 304 4.93 8.65 2.74
CA THR A 304 4.40 9.65 3.69
C THR A 304 3.12 9.15 4.34
N GLY A 305 2.94 9.42 5.64
CA GLY A 305 1.71 9.05 6.36
C GLY A 305 0.48 9.89 5.97
N HIS A 306 -0.71 9.41 6.33
CA HIS A 306 -2.01 10.07 6.13
C HIS A 306 -2.38 11.03 7.28
N SER A 307 -3.67 11.39 7.41
CA SER A 307 -4.16 12.07 8.61
C SER A 307 -4.32 11.10 9.78
N LYS A 308 -4.04 11.58 11.01
CA LYS A 308 -4.07 10.76 12.24
C LYS A 308 -3.27 9.46 12.06
N ASP A 309 -2.12 9.55 11.39
CA ASP A 309 -1.32 8.36 11.08
C ASP A 309 -0.62 7.83 12.33
N THR A 310 -0.43 6.51 12.42
CA THR A 310 0.37 5.89 13.50
C THR A 310 1.86 6.09 13.28
N ARG A 311 2.29 6.39 12.05
CA ARG A 311 3.66 6.82 11.73
C ARG A 311 3.96 8.15 12.39
N MET A 312 5.22 8.33 12.76
CA MET A 312 5.71 9.65 13.17
C MET A 312 5.59 10.65 12.00
N PRO A 313 5.36 11.94 12.27
CA PRO A 313 5.37 12.97 11.24
C PRO A 313 6.65 12.90 10.38
N HIS A 314 6.50 13.04 9.08
CA HIS A 314 7.58 12.98 8.08
C HIS A 314 8.33 11.63 7.98
N SER A 315 7.80 10.56 8.56
CA SER A 315 8.34 9.21 8.38
C SER A 315 7.64 8.43 7.26
N SER A 316 8.32 7.38 6.79
CA SER A 316 7.85 6.44 5.77
C SER A 316 7.75 5.03 6.36
N GLY A 317 7.13 4.10 5.62
CA GLY A 317 7.01 2.69 6.02
C GLY A 317 5.57 2.31 6.31
N ILE A 318 5.34 1.35 7.18
CA ILE A 318 4.01 0.83 7.53
C ILE A 318 3.31 1.76 8.53
N GLY A 319 2.01 1.95 8.36
CA GLY A 319 1.20 2.76 9.25
C GLY A 319 -0.29 2.65 8.98
N ILE A 320 -1.07 3.15 9.93
CA ILE A 320 -2.52 3.22 9.84
C ILE A 320 -2.92 4.69 9.81
N GLY A 321 -3.67 5.07 8.79
CA GLY A 321 -3.91 6.44 8.38
C GLY A 321 -5.35 6.69 7.94
N THR A 322 -5.81 7.94 7.93
CA THR A 322 -7.11 8.32 7.35
C THR A 322 -6.90 9.12 6.08
N MET A 323 -7.47 8.63 4.98
CA MET A 323 -7.57 9.33 3.71
C MET A 323 -9.02 9.66 3.38
N LEU A 324 -9.23 10.45 2.33
CA LEU A 324 -10.56 10.78 1.83
C LEU A 324 -10.76 10.18 0.45
N LEU A 325 -11.96 9.64 0.20
CA LEU A 325 -12.44 9.25 -1.13
C LEU A 325 -13.63 10.12 -1.50
N ARG A 326 -13.61 10.66 -2.72
CA ARG A 326 -14.78 11.31 -3.33
C ARG A 326 -15.47 10.31 -4.22
N VAL A 327 -16.79 10.29 -4.14
CA VAL A 327 -17.62 9.27 -4.76
C VAL A 327 -18.74 9.87 -5.58
N ASN A 328 -19.18 9.13 -6.60
CA ASN A 328 -20.40 9.48 -7.31
C ASN A 328 -21.58 9.45 -6.30
N PRO A 329 -22.40 10.50 -6.19
CA PRO A 329 -23.44 10.57 -5.17
C PRO A 329 -24.60 9.58 -5.37
N LYS A 330 -24.68 8.92 -6.54
CA LYS A 330 -25.70 7.92 -6.86
C LYS A 330 -25.21 6.49 -6.72
N THR A 331 -23.99 6.21 -7.18
CA THR A 331 -23.43 4.85 -7.21
C THR A 331 -22.39 4.59 -6.13
N PHE A 332 -21.95 5.65 -5.43
CA PHE A 332 -20.89 5.61 -4.43
C PHE A 332 -19.55 5.04 -4.89
N GLN A 333 -19.39 4.87 -6.21
CA GLN A 333 -18.13 4.50 -6.83
C GLN A 333 -17.11 5.65 -6.65
N PRO A 334 -15.88 5.35 -6.18
CA PRO A 334 -14.87 6.38 -5.97
C PRO A 334 -14.27 6.85 -7.29
N TYR A 335 -14.03 8.16 -7.40
CA TYR A 335 -13.43 8.76 -8.59
C TYR A 335 -12.27 9.72 -8.28
N ALA A 336 -12.06 10.06 -7.01
CA ALA A 336 -10.91 10.86 -6.57
C ALA A 336 -10.54 10.54 -5.13
N TYR A 337 -9.31 10.85 -4.74
CA TYR A 337 -8.88 10.76 -3.35
C TYR A 337 -8.10 11.99 -2.89
N ALA A 338 -8.05 12.20 -1.58
CA ALA A 338 -7.10 13.10 -0.93
C ALA A 338 -6.25 12.28 0.06
N TRP A 339 -4.93 12.34 -0.08
CA TRP A 339 -4.00 11.52 0.71
C TRP A 339 -4.09 11.81 2.22
N LYS A 340 -4.38 13.07 2.58
CA LYS A 340 -4.65 13.51 3.95
C LYS A 340 -5.86 14.45 3.95
N ILE A 341 -6.50 14.60 5.11
CA ILE A 341 -7.50 15.66 5.32
C ILE A 341 -6.85 17.01 5.04
N GLY A 342 -7.47 17.80 4.16
CA GLY A 342 -6.96 19.11 3.73
C GLY A 342 -5.91 19.05 2.61
N SER A 343 -5.48 17.87 2.16
CA SER A 343 -4.60 17.78 0.99
C SER A 343 -5.39 17.98 -0.31
N ARG A 344 -4.67 18.25 -1.41
CA ARG A 344 -5.27 18.31 -2.74
C ARG A 344 -5.96 17.00 -3.12
N TRP A 345 -6.97 17.13 -3.98
CA TRP A 345 -7.65 16.00 -4.59
C TRP A 345 -6.91 15.51 -5.84
N GLU A 346 -6.76 14.20 -5.96
CA GLU A 346 -6.26 13.52 -7.13
C GLU A 346 -7.42 12.80 -7.82
N SER A 347 -7.82 13.27 -9.00
CA SER A 347 -8.97 12.76 -9.76
C SER A 347 -8.59 11.97 -11.02
N ASN A 348 -7.30 11.96 -11.39
CA ASN A 348 -6.80 11.17 -12.52
C ASN A 348 -6.40 9.78 -12.04
N VAL A 349 -7.37 9.05 -11.54
CA VAL A 349 -7.17 7.78 -10.83
C VAL A 349 -8.29 6.81 -11.16
N ASN A 350 -7.97 5.52 -11.25
CA ASN A 350 -8.94 4.44 -11.23
C ASN A 350 -8.87 3.71 -9.89
N PHE A 351 -9.99 3.15 -9.45
CA PHE A 351 -10.07 2.36 -8.23
C PHE A 351 -10.56 0.95 -8.55
N ALA A 352 -10.11 -0.01 -7.76
CA ALA A 352 -10.74 -1.32 -7.63
C ALA A 352 -10.69 -1.72 -6.16
N MET A 353 -11.73 -2.41 -5.70
CA MET A 353 -11.86 -2.83 -4.30
C MET A 353 -12.38 -4.26 -4.27
N ALA A 354 -11.85 -5.06 -3.36
CA ALA A 354 -12.30 -6.44 -3.20
C ALA A 354 -12.13 -6.92 -1.76
N ARG A 355 -13.01 -7.84 -1.36
CA ARG A 355 -12.99 -8.53 -0.08
C ARG A 355 -12.41 -9.93 -0.26
N PRO A 356 -11.31 -10.28 0.42
CA PRO A 356 -10.90 -11.67 0.49
C PRO A 356 -11.95 -12.47 1.27
N ILE A 357 -12.32 -13.64 0.76
CA ILE A 357 -13.24 -14.57 1.44
C ILE A 357 -12.54 -15.89 1.72
N ASP A 358 -12.75 -16.41 2.92
CA ASP A 358 -12.29 -17.74 3.31
C ASP A 358 -13.50 -18.64 3.48
N LEU A 359 -13.95 -19.25 2.38
CA LEU A 359 -14.97 -20.29 2.41
C LEU A 359 -14.28 -21.58 2.85
N SER A 360 -14.16 -21.80 4.16
CA SER A 360 -13.65 -23.05 4.75
C SER A 360 -14.34 -24.26 4.15
#